data_AF-A0A7C2BMR1-F1
#
_entry.id   AF-A0A7C2BMR1-F1
#
_cell.length_a   1.000
_cell.length_b   1.000
_cell.length_c   1.000
_cell.angle_alpha   90.00
_cell.angle_beta   90.00
_cell.angle_gamma   90.00
#
_symmetry.space_group_name_H-M   'P 1'
#
loop_
_entity.id
_entity.type
_entity.pdbx_description
1 polymer ?
#
loop_
_entity_poly.entity_id
_entity_poly.type
_entity_poly.pdbx_seq_one_letter_code
_entity_poly.pdbx_strand_id
1 'polypeptide(L)' 'MGSRITRLLSDRPRILGLALPGMPSGSPGMGGPKEGPLVVYAVTGPGTWREFRRF' A
#
# COMPACT_ATOMS: atom_id res chain seq x y z
N MET A 1 -8.47 -11.63 -12.99
CA MET A 1 -8.34 -10.96 -11.66
C MET A 1 -6.88 -10.56 -11.46
N GLY A 2 -6.50 -9.31 -11.69
CA GLY A 2 -5.10 -8.86 -11.55
C GLY A 2 -4.82 -8.31 -10.16
N SER A 3 -3.73 -8.74 -9.52
CA SER A 3 -3.33 -8.19 -8.21
C SER A 3 -2.85 -6.74 -8.34
N ARG A 4 -2.95 -5.96 -7.26
CA ARG A 4 -2.40 -4.59 -7.21
C ARG A 4 -0.89 -4.57 -7.46
N ILE A 5 -0.20 -5.64 -7.04
CA ILE A 5 1.23 -5.84 -7.21
C ILE A 5 1.56 -5.98 -8.69
N THR A 6 0.77 -6.75 -9.45
CA THR A 6 0.95 -6.91 -10.90
C THR A 6 0.95 -5.56 -11.61
N ARG A 7 -0.02 -4.68 -11.28
CA ARG A 7 -0.06 -3.33 -11.86
C ARG A 7 1.14 -2.47 -11.44
N LEU A 8 1.55 -2.54 -10.17
CA LEU A 8 2.74 -1.82 -9.70
C LEU A 8 4.01 -2.22 -10.47
N LEU A 9 4.17 -3.52 -10.71
CA LEU A 9 5.30 -4.07 -11.45
C LEU A 9 5.26 -3.70 -12.94
N SER A 10 4.07 -3.55 -13.53
CA SER A 10 3.89 -3.06 -14.90
C SER A 10 4.17 -1.56 -15.03
N ASP A 11 3.59 -0.76 -14.14
CA ASP A 11 3.66 0.72 -14.20
C ASP A 11 5.06 1.24 -13.81
N ARG A 12 5.86 0.43 -13.08
CA ARG A 12 7.21 0.75 -12.57
C ARG A 12 7.37 2.22 -12.14
N PRO A 13 6.52 2.71 -11.21
CA PRO A 13 6.60 4.08 -10.77
C PRO A 13 7.94 4.35 -10.08
N ARG A 14 8.43 5.60 -10.17
CA ARG A 14 9.66 6.05 -9.52
C ARG A 14 9.49 6.19 -8.01
N ILE A 15 9.38 5.05 -7.33
CA ILE A 15 9.25 4.90 -5.88
C ILE A 15 10.21 3.81 -5.41
N LEU A 16 10.67 3.90 -4.17
CA LEU A 16 11.54 2.91 -3.53
C LEU A 16 10.74 1.71 -3.01
N GLY A 17 9.47 1.90 -2.67
CA GLY A 17 8.61 0.84 -2.17
C GLY A 17 7.23 1.33 -1.75
N LEU A 18 6.39 0.38 -1.32
CA LEU A 18 5.09 0.64 -0.71
C LEU A 18 5.11 0.21 0.76
N ALA A 19 4.38 0.94 1.60
CA ALA A 19 4.22 0.62 3.01
C ALA A 19 2.75 0.76 3.45
N LEU A 20 2.30 -0.15 4.33
CA LEU A 20 1.03 -0.07 5.04
C LEU A 20 1.32 -0.15 6.54
N PRO A 21 1.59 0.99 7.20
CA PRO A 21 2.02 1.01 8.60
C PRO A 21 0.88 0.61 9.56
N GLY A 22 1.25 0.08 10.72
CA GLY A 22 0.33 -0.23 11.81
C GLY A 22 -0.41 -1.57 11.70
N MET A 23 -0.19 -2.36 10.64
CA MET A 23 -0.82 -3.67 10.42
C MET A 23 -2.34 -3.67 10.66
N PRO A 24 -3.09 -2.77 10.01
CA PRO A 24 -4.53 -2.62 10.26
C PRO A 24 -5.32 -3.90 9.91
N SER A 25 -6.28 -4.22 10.78
CA SER A 25 -7.27 -5.27 10.59
C SER A 25 -8.04 -5.10 9.26
N GLY A 26 -8.35 -6.21 8.59
CA GLY A 26 -9.03 -6.20 7.30
C GLY A 26 -8.13 -5.88 6.09
N SER A 27 -6.81 -5.85 6.27
CA SER A 27 -5.87 -5.84 5.15
C SER A 27 -5.85 -7.20 4.43
N PRO A 28 -5.55 -7.26 3.11
CA PRO A 28 -5.56 -8.53 2.37
C PRO A 28 -4.61 -9.56 3.00
N GLY A 29 -5.14 -10.73 3.38
CA GLY A 29 -4.39 -11.79 4.06
C GLY A 29 -4.35 -11.67 5.59
N MET A 30 -4.82 -10.55 6.16
CA MET A 30 -5.04 -10.37 7.60
C MET A 30 -6.55 -10.46 7.86
N GLY A 31 -6.96 -11.47 8.63
CA GLY A 31 -8.36 -11.64 9.04
C GLY A 31 -8.85 -10.51 9.94
N GLY A 32 -10.13 -10.57 10.29
CA GLY A 32 -10.78 -9.59 11.17
C GLY A 32 -11.51 -8.46 10.43
N PRO A 33 -12.39 -7.74 11.13
CA PRO A 33 -13.18 -6.67 10.55
C PRO A 33 -12.29 -5.49 10.14
N LYS A 34 -12.67 -4.82 9.05
CA LYS A 34 -12.00 -3.60 8.62
C LYS A 34 -12.35 -2.46 9.58
N GLU A 35 -11.39 -2.04 10.38
CA GLU A 35 -11.57 -1.01 11.42
C GLU A 35 -11.50 0.42 10.87
N GLY A 36 -10.97 0.61 9.66
CA GLY A 36 -10.83 1.92 9.06
C GLY A 36 -10.23 1.88 7.65
N PRO A 37 -10.01 3.05 7.03
CA PRO A 37 -9.43 3.13 5.71
C PRO A 37 -7.98 2.62 5.72
N LEU A 38 -7.65 1.76 4.75
CA LEU A 38 -6.29 1.27 4.57
C LEU A 38 -5.54 2.26 3.68
N VAL A 39 -4.59 3.00 4.26
CA VAL A 39 -3.80 3.99 3.53
C VAL A 39 -2.43 3.40 3.21
N VAL A 40 -2.19 3.14 1.93
CA VAL A 40 -0.91 2.70 1.41
C VAL A 40 -0.07 3.91 1.04
N TYR A 41 1.17 3.93 1.51
CA TYR A 41 2.14 4.99 1.22
C TYR A 41 3.17 4.52 0.21
N ALA A 42 3.57 5.42 -0.68
CA ALA A 42 4.73 5.24 -1.54
C ALA A 42 5.93 5.96 -0.93
N VAL A 43 7.02 5.23 -0.73
CA VAL A 43 8.30 5.79 -0.29
C VAL A 43 9.05 6.29 -1.52
N THR A 44 9.39 7.57 -1.57
CA THR A 44 10.06 8.18 -2.74
C THR A 44 11.51 8.56 -2.46
N GLY A 45 11.93 8.55 -1.19
CA GLY A 45 13.27 8.89 -0.75
C GLY A 45 13.45 8.69 0.75
N PRO A 46 14.67 8.90 1.28
CA PRO A 46 14.92 8.89 2.72
C PRO A 46 13.99 9.89 3.43
N GLY A 47 13.22 9.42 4.42
CA GLY A 47 12.26 10.25 5.15
C GLY A 47 11.13 10.85 4.31
N THR A 48 11.01 10.48 3.03
CA THR A 48 10.05 11.09 2.10
C THR A 48 9.06 10.04 1.61
N TRP A 49 7.79 10.28 1.88
CA TRP A 49 6.69 9.43 1.44
C TRP A 49 5.47 10.26 1.06
N ARG A 50 4.57 9.64 0.30
CA ARG A 50 3.27 10.22 -0.07
C ARG A 50 2.18 9.18 -0.03
N GLU A 51 0.94 9.60 0.16
CA GLU A 51 -0.21 8.72 0.00
C GLU A 51 -0.23 8.19 -1.44
N PHE A 52 -0.20 6.86 -1.58
CA PHE A 52 -0.29 6.19 -2.87
C PHE A 52 -1.74 5.83 -3.18
N ARG A 53 -2.45 5.32 -2.18
CA ARG A 53 -3.84 4.91 -2.31
C ARG A 53 -4.51 4.72 -0.96
N ARG A 54 -5.81 4.99 -0.92
CA ARG A 54 -6.71 4.68 0.18
C ARG A 54 -7.74 3.64 -0.24
N PHE A 55 -8.07 2.74 0.67
CA PHE A 55 -9.10 1.71 0.48
C PHE A 55 -10.10 1.73 1.61
#